data_AF-A0A9W8AQ60-F1
#
_entry.id   AF-A0A9W8AQ60-F1
#
_cell.length_a   1.000
_cell.length_b   1.000
_cell.length_c   1.000
_cell.angle_alpha   90.00
_cell.angle_beta   90.00
_cell.angle_gamma   90.00
#
_symmetry.space_group_name_H-M   'P 1'
#
loop_
_entity.id
_entity.type
_entity.pdbx_description
1 polymer ?
#
loop_
_entity_poly.entity_id
_entity_poly.type
_entity_poly.pdbx_seq_one_letter_code
_entity_poly.pdbx_strand_id
1 'polypeptide(L)'
;MYFTRTLFRATQKVTTGLHGFPVHPNPRPALLDLYKQTLSELETKIPQHAVYRQATEAITKHRMNIVEKTEDVNEIEKTVGAGQIEELISAAETELRLIPYLAEAKPWEPLEEPAPEGQWAYFKNQTSTS
;
A
#
# COMPACT_ATOMS: atom_id res chain seq x y z
N MET A 1 12.22 14.48 31.90
CA MET A 1 10.96 15.26 31.95
C MET A 1 9.81 14.29 32.09
N TYR A 2 9.01 14.39 33.15
CA TYR A 2 7.84 13.53 33.35
C TYR A 2 6.61 14.27 32.80
N PHE A 3 6.10 13.83 31.65
CA PHE A 3 4.81 14.30 31.15
C PHE A 3 3.69 13.65 31.97
N THR A 4 2.74 14.45 32.45
CA THR A 4 1.57 13.94 33.15
C THR A 4 0.67 13.18 32.19
N ARG A 5 -0.02 12.14 32.69
CA ARG A 5 -0.89 11.25 31.87
C ARG A 5 -1.97 12.02 31.08
N THR A 6 -2.37 13.19 31.56
CA THR A 6 -3.31 14.11 30.91
C THR A 6 -2.73 14.82 29.69
N LEU A 7 -1.48 15.26 29.74
CA LEU A 7 -0.83 15.92 28.60
C LEU A 7 -0.53 14.93 27.47
N PHE A 8 -0.06 13.72 27.81
CA PHE A 8 0.18 12.66 26.83
C PHE A 8 -1.11 12.20 26.12
N ARG A 9 -2.24 12.17 26.83
CA ARG A 9 -3.55 11.87 26.25
C ARG A 9 -4.10 12.96 25.33
N ALA A 10 -3.68 14.22 25.52
CA ALA A 10 -4.15 15.32 24.68
C ALA A 10 -3.54 15.30 23.27
N THR A 11 -2.33 14.74 23.14
CA THR A 11 -1.62 14.62 21.86
C THR A 11 -1.92 13.32 21.13
N GLN A 12 -2.37 12.28 21.85
CA GLN A 12 -2.62 10.97 21.28
C GLN A 12 -4.07 10.85 20.79
N LYS A 13 -4.23 10.33 19.57
CA LYS A 13 -5.54 10.00 18.99
C LYS A 13 -6.30 9.02 19.90
N VAL A 14 -7.55 9.34 20.23
CA VAL A 14 -8.37 8.51 21.16
C VAL A 14 -9.02 7.34 20.43
N THR A 15 -9.44 7.55 19.19
CA THR A 15 -10.06 6.55 18.32
C THR A 15 -9.81 6.89 16.85
N THR A 16 -9.73 5.87 16.00
CA THR A 16 -9.73 5.99 14.54
C THR A 16 -11.13 6.28 13.98
N GLY A 17 -12.19 6.02 14.75
CA GLY A 17 -13.56 6.09 14.26
C GLY A 17 -13.95 4.95 13.30
N LEU A 18 -13.04 4.00 13.07
CA LEU A 18 -13.24 2.82 12.23
C LEU A 18 -13.33 1.58 13.12
N HIS A 19 -14.29 0.71 12.84
CA HIS A 19 -14.40 -0.56 13.56
C HIS A 19 -13.25 -1.50 13.16
N GLY A 20 -12.67 -2.20 14.13
CA GLY A 20 -11.57 -3.15 13.88
C GLY A 20 -10.18 -2.53 13.72
N PHE A 21 -10.05 -1.20 13.75
CA PHE A 21 -8.76 -0.50 13.66
C PHE A 21 -8.42 0.22 14.97
N PRO A 22 -7.67 -0.40 15.90
CA PRO A 22 -7.23 0.27 17.11
C PRO A 22 -6.17 1.34 16.79
N VAL A 23 -6.13 2.41 17.59
CA VAL A 23 -5.07 3.44 17.47
C VAL A 23 -3.72 2.82 17.78
N HIS A 24 -2.76 3.02 16.89
CA HIS A 24 -1.42 2.50 17.09
C HIS A 24 -0.60 3.43 18.01
N PRO A 25 0.12 2.91 19.02
CA PRO A 25 0.84 3.75 19.99
C PRO A 25 2.01 4.53 19.38
N ASN A 26 2.75 3.92 18.44
CA ASN A 26 3.91 4.54 17.76
C ASN A 26 3.87 4.22 16.25
N PRO A 27 2.99 4.87 15.47
CA PRO A 27 2.74 4.48 14.08
C PRO A 27 3.91 4.78 13.13
N ARG A 28 4.61 5.90 13.34
CA ARG A 28 5.69 6.36 12.44
C ARG A 28 6.88 5.39 12.36
N PRO A 29 7.49 4.94 13.47
CA PRO A 29 8.58 3.95 13.41
C PRO A 29 8.13 2.63 12.76
N ALA A 30 6.95 2.12 13.15
CA ALA A 30 6.41 0.88 12.59
C ALA A 30 6.23 0.97 11.07
N LEU A 31 5.71 2.09 10.57
CA LEU A 31 5.51 2.31 9.14
C LEU A 31 6.83 2.40 8.36
N LEU A 32 7.85 3.07 8.93
CA LEU A 32 9.18 3.15 8.33
C LEU A 32 9.86 1.77 8.24
N ASP A 33 9.74 0.97 9.30
CA ASP A 33 10.30 -0.38 9.33
C ASP A 33 9.63 -1.28 8.29
N LEU A 34 8.30 -1.20 8.17
CA LEU A 34 7.56 -1.92 7.15
C LEU A 34 7.99 -1.51 5.74
N TYR A 35 8.10 -0.21 5.43
CA TYR A 35 8.55 0.23 4.10
C TYR A 35 9.96 -0.22 3.76
N LYS A 36 10.88 -0.22 4.72
CA LYS A 36 12.24 -0.76 4.53
C LYS A 36 12.21 -2.26 4.22
N GLN A 37 11.37 -3.01 4.94
CA GLN A 37 11.18 -4.45 4.68
C GLN A 37 10.58 -4.68 3.28
N THR A 38 9.54 -3.92 2.90
CA THR A 38 8.92 -4.00 1.57
C THR A 38 9.94 -3.75 0.46
N LEU A 39 10.77 -2.70 0.57
CA LEU A 39 11.80 -2.40 -0.44
C LEU A 39 12.85 -3.52 -0.53
N SER A 40 13.31 -4.04 0.61
CA SER A 40 14.25 -5.19 0.65
C SER A 40 13.67 -6.44 -0.01
N GLU A 41 12.41 -6.76 0.27
CA GLU A 41 11.74 -7.92 -0.33
C GLU A 41 11.50 -7.76 -1.83
N LEU A 42 11.11 -6.56 -2.29
CA LEU A 42 10.95 -6.25 -3.71
C LEU A 42 12.26 -6.40 -4.47
N GLU A 43 13.36 -5.89 -3.91
CA GLU A 43 14.69 -6.01 -4.51
C GLU A 43 15.15 -7.47 -4.64
N THR A 44 14.82 -8.30 -3.64
CA THR A 44 15.24 -9.70 -3.59
C THR A 44 14.40 -10.62 -4.49
N LYS A 45 13.08 -10.44 -4.52
CA LYS A 45 12.14 -11.40 -5.11
C LYS A 45 11.63 -11.04 -6.51
N ILE A 46 11.61 -9.76 -6.88
CA ILE A 46 10.95 -9.29 -8.11
C ILE A 46 11.95 -8.64 -9.06
N PRO A 47 11.94 -8.91 -10.38
CA PRO A 47 12.89 -8.32 -11.32
C PRO A 47 12.61 -6.84 -11.60
N GLN A 48 13.65 -6.06 -11.92
CA GLN A 48 13.57 -4.60 -12.11
C GLN A 48 12.67 -4.15 -13.28
N HIS A 49 12.50 -5.00 -14.30
CA HIS A 49 11.64 -4.68 -15.46
C HIS A 49 10.15 -4.87 -15.16
N ALA A 50 9.79 -5.57 -14.06
CA ALA A 50 8.40 -5.75 -13.69
C ALA A 50 7.76 -4.40 -13.34
N VAL A 51 6.67 -4.05 -14.02
CA VAL A 51 5.93 -2.80 -13.80
C VAL A 51 5.46 -2.70 -12.35
N TYR A 52 5.03 -3.82 -11.76
CA TYR A 52 4.63 -3.90 -10.36
C TYR A 52 5.75 -3.40 -9.42
N ARG A 53 6.98 -3.88 -9.59
CA ARG A 53 8.13 -3.45 -8.77
C ARG A 53 8.37 -1.94 -8.92
N GLN A 54 8.39 -1.44 -10.14
CA GLN A 54 8.64 -0.01 -10.41
C GLN A 54 7.59 0.88 -9.74
N ALA A 55 6.31 0.51 -9.86
CA ALA A 55 5.20 1.25 -9.26
C ALA A 55 5.24 1.20 -7.72
N THR A 56 5.37 0.00 -7.14
CA THR A 56 5.40 -0.16 -5.68
C THR A 56 6.62 0.50 -5.07
N GLU A 57 7.81 0.41 -5.68
CA GLU A 57 8.99 1.13 -5.21
C GLU A 57 8.79 2.65 -5.23
N ALA A 58 8.24 3.21 -6.31
CA ALA A 58 8.00 4.64 -6.43
C ALA A 58 7.05 5.14 -5.35
N ILE A 59 5.93 4.42 -5.13
CA ILE A 59 4.94 4.76 -4.10
C ILE A 59 5.56 4.64 -2.70
N THR A 60 6.27 3.54 -2.43
CA THR A 60 6.87 3.27 -1.11
C THR A 60 7.94 4.30 -0.77
N LYS A 61 8.85 4.61 -1.71
CA LYS A 61 9.89 5.64 -1.53
C LYS A 61 9.29 7.02 -1.33
N HIS A 62 8.23 7.36 -2.08
CA HIS A 62 7.53 8.63 -1.91
C HIS A 62 6.91 8.76 -0.52
N ARG A 63 6.15 7.74 -0.07
CA ARG A 63 5.53 7.72 1.25
C ARG A 63 6.56 7.72 2.38
N MET A 64 7.63 6.92 2.25
CA MET A 64 8.72 6.88 3.22
C MET A 64 9.38 8.26 3.39
N ASN A 65 9.65 8.98 2.30
CA ASN A 65 10.23 10.32 2.33
C ASN A 65 9.34 11.33 3.10
N ILE A 66 8.01 11.23 2.94
CA ILE A 66 7.06 12.08 3.68
C ILE A 66 7.12 11.78 5.19
N VAL A 67 7.10 10.48 5.54
CA VAL A 67 7.12 10.00 6.93
C VAL A 67 8.46 10.29 7.63
N GLU A 68 9.57 10.31 6.88
CA GLU A 68 10.88 10.70 7.41
C GLU A 68 10.94 12.21 7.70
N LYS A 69 10.42 13.05 6.81
CA LYS A 69 10.47 14.51 6.92
C LYS A 69 9.52 15.09 7.96
N THR A 70 8.40 14.42 8.22
CA THR A 70 7.30 14.96 9.01
C THR A 70 7.14 14.18 10.30
N GLU A 71 7.00 14.87 11.44
CA GLU A 71 6.78 14.20 12.73
C GLU A 71 5.31 14.14 13.12
N ASP A 72 4.52 15.13 12.70
CA ASP A 72 3.08 15.18 12.98
C ASP A 72 2.31 14.18 12.10
N VAL A 73 1.57 13.30 12.77
CA VAL A 73 0.72 12.29 12.13
C VAL A 73 -0.37 12.95 11.27
N ASN A 74 -0.94 14.07 11.72
CA ASN A 74 -2.01 14.73 10.96
C ASN A 74 -1.50 15.33 9.63
N GLU A 75 -0.27 15.83 9.63
CA GLU A 75 0.37 16.33 8.41
C GLU A 75 0.75 15.18 7.48
N ILE A 76 1.23 14.05 8.01
CA ILE A 76 1.48 12.83 7.24
C ILE A 76 0.19 12.36 6.55
N GLU A 77 -0.91 12.24 7.29
CA GLU A 77 -2.20 11.79 6.74
C GLU A 77 -2.70 12.72 5.60
N LYS A 78 -2.59 14.04 5.79
CA LYS A 78 -2.99 15.02 4.78
C LYS A 78 -2.11 15.01 3.53
N THR A 79 -0.80 14.87 3.71
CA THR A 79 0.17 14.89 2.59
C THR A 79 0.14 13.61 1.79
N VAL A 80 -0.01 12.45 2.45
CA VAL A 80 -0.16 11.15 1.76
C VAL A 80 -1.53 11.01 1.12
N GLY A 81 -2.59 11.52 1.75
CA GLY A 81 -3.94 11.57 1.18
C GLY A 81 -4.59 10.20 0.96
N ALA A 82 -4.22 9.19 1.75
CA ALA A 82 -4.69 7.81 1.57
C ALA A 82 -5.28 7.20 2.86
N GLY A 83 -6.06 8.00 3.58
CA GLY A 83 -6.70 7.60 4.84
C GLY A 83 -5.84 7.87 6.07
N GLN A 84 -6.13 7.14 7.14
CA GLN A 84 -5.43 7.28 8.43
C GLN A 84 -4.11 6.53 8.44
N ILE A 85 -3.20 6.90 9.34
CA ILE A 85 -1.88 6.26 9.44
C ILE A 85 -1.98 4.76 9.78
N GLU A 86 -3.02 4.35 10.53
CA GLU A 86 -3.29 2.95 10.83
C GLU A 86 -3.67 2.13 9.58
N GLU A 87 -4.42 2.72 8.64
CA GLU A 87 -4.76 2.08 7.37
C GLU A 87 -3.52 1.94 6.48
N LEU A 88 -2.61 2.94 6.51
CA LEU A 88 -1.33 2.85 5.81
C LEU A 88 -0.45 1.73 6.32
N ILE A 89 -0.43 1.49 7.64
CA ILE A 89 0.29 0.36 8.24
C ILE A 89 -0.30 -0.96 7.76
N SER A 90 -1.63 -1.12 7.83
CA SER A 90 -2.30 -2.34 7.35
C SER A 90 -2.09 -2.58 5.85
N ALA A 91 -2.09 -1.53 5.04
CA ALA A 91 -1.77 -1.61 3.63
C ALA A 91 -0.31 -2.04 3.40
N ALA A 92 0.65 -1.48 4.15
CA ALA A 92 2.06 -1.85 4.06
C ALA A 92 2.31 -3.32 4.48
N GLU A 93 1.64 -3.80 5.53
CA GLU A 93 1.67 -5.21 5.94
C GLU A 93 1.09 -6.14 4.87
N THR A 94 -0.02 -5.73 4.26
CA THR A 94 -0.66 -6.49 3.18
C THR A 94 0.23 -6.56 1.95
N GLU A 95 0.87 -5.44 1.59
CA GLU A 95 1.83 -5.38 0.49
C GLU A 95 3.02 -6.31 0.75
N LEU A 96 3.57 -6.30 1.96
CA LEU A 96 4.67 -7.18 2.34
C LEU A 96 4.28 -8.68 2.20
N ARG A 97 3.05 -9.03 2.59
CA ARG A 97 2.51 -10.40 2.40
C ARG A 97 2.24 -10.74 0.94
N LEU A 98 1.94 -9.75 0.09
CA LEU A 98 1.63 -9.93 -1.32
C LEU A 98 2.88 -10.25 -2.15
N ILE A 99 4.02 -9.65 -1.83
CA ILE A 99 5.29 -9.86 -2.57
C ILE A 99 5.66 -11.34 -2.76
N PRO A 100 5.70 -12.21 -1.73
CA PRO A 100 6.02 -13.62 -1.93
C PRO A 100 5.01 -14.34 -2.83
N TYR A 101 3.73 -14.00 -2.74
CA TYR A 101 2.70 -14.57 -3.62
C TYR A 101 2.90 -14.14 -5.08
N LEU A 102 3.18 -12.87 -5.33
CA LEU A 102 3.46 -12.39 -6.69
C LEU A 102 4.78 -12.92 -7.25
N ALA A 103 5.76 -13.21 -6.40
CA ALA A 103 6.99 -13.85 -6.81
C ALA A 103 6.75 -15.26 -7.36
N GLU A 104 5.77 -15.98 -6.81
CA GLU A 104 5.33 -17.28 -7.32
C GLU A 104 4.48 -17.14 -8.59
N ALA A 105 3.52 -16.21 -8.59
CA ALA A 105 2.58 -16.01 -9.70
C ALA A 105 3.21 -15.39 -10.96
N LYS A 106 4.34 -14.68 -10.84
CA LYS A 106 5.10 -14.03 -11.93
C LYS A 106 4.23 -13.29 -12.96
N PRO A 107 3.38 -12.33 -12.54
CA PRO A 107 2.44 -11.63 -13.42
C PRO A 107 3.10 -10.74 -14.49
N TRP A 108 4.42 -10.58 -14.46
CA TRP A 108 5.19 -9.83 -15.46
C TRP A 108 5.56 -10.67 -16.68
N GLU A 109 5.33 -11.99 -16.64
CA GLU A 109 5.50 -12.85 -17.80
C GLU A 109 4.33 -12.65 -18.79
N PRO A 110 4.52 -12.98 -20.08
CA PRO A 110 3.42 -12.98 -21.04
C PRO A 110 2.26 -13.87 -20.58
N LEU A 111 1.05 -13.54 -21.05
CA LEU A 111 -0.15 -14.29 -20.74
C LEU A 111 0.01 -15.78 -21.06
N GLU A 112 -0.27 -16.65 -20.09
CA GLU A 112 -0.15 -18.11 -20.24
C GLU A 112 -1.12 -18.65 -21.30
N GLU A 113 -2.36 -18.19 -21.30
CA GLU A 113 -3.40 -18.60 -22.26
C GLU A 113 -3.99 -17.38 -22.98
N PRO A 114 -3.77 -17.22 -24.31
CA PRO A 114 -4.40 -16.16 -25.07
C PRO A 114 -5.92 -16.34 -25.08
N ALA A 115 -6.65 -15.22 -25.12
CA ALA A 115 -8.10 -15.28 -25.14
C ALA A 115 -8.61 -16.03 -26.39
N PRO A 116 -9.55 -16.98 -26.24
CA PRO A 116 -10.20 -17.62 -27.38
C PRO A 116 -10.88 -16.60 -28.30
N GLU A 117 -10.95 -16.91 -29.60
CA GLU A 117 -11.60 -16.03 -30.56
C GLU A 117 -13.06 -15.78 -30.17
N GLY A 118 -13.44 -14.50 -30.04
CA GLY A 118 -14.79 -14.12 -29.66
C GLY A 118 -15.11 -14.12 -28.16
N GLN A 119 -14.18 -14.51 -27.28
CA GLN A 119 -14.38 -14.50 -25.81
C GLN A 119 -14.85 -13.12 -25.28
N TRP A 120 -14.30 -12.04 -25.85
CA TRP A 120 -14.60 -10.66 -25.45
C TRP A 120 -15.55 -9.94 -26.43
N ALA A 121 -16.21 -10.68 -27.35
CA ALA A 121 -17.17 -10.13 -28.30
C ALA A 121 -18.61 -10.27 -27.78
N TYR A 122 -19.04 -9.34 -26.93
CA TYR A 122 -20.34 -9.42 -26.24
C TYR A 122 -21.57 -9.24 -27.14
N PHE A 123 -21.49 -8.33 -28.13
CA PHE A 123 -22.60 -8.08 -29.07
C PHE A 123 -22.05 -8.07 -30.49
N LYS A 124 -22.38 -9.09 -31.29
CA LYS A 124 -22.18 -9.03 -32.75
C LYS A 124 -23.29 -8.13 -33.29
N ASN A 125 -22.93 -6.97 -33.85
CA ASN A 125 -23.89 -6.03 -34.43
C ASN A 125 -24.83 -6.80 -35.38
N GLN A 126 -26.08 -7.00 -34.98
CA GLN A 126 -27.12 -7.44 -35.90
C GLN A 126 -27.44 -6.23 -36.78
N THR A 127 -26.69 -6.08 -37.88
CA THR A 127 -27.13 -5.23 -38.98
C THR A 127 -28.39 -5.87 -39.54
N SER A 128 -29.54 -5.46 -39.01
CA SER A 128 -30.86 -5.66 -39.59
C SER A 128 -30.83 -5.10 -41.02
N THR A 129 -30.57 -5.98 -41.99
CA THR A 129 -30.71 -5.66 -43.40
C THR A 129 -32.21 -5.69 -43.69
N SER A 130 -32.75 -4.51 -44.01
CA SER A 130 -34.12 -4.34 -44.52
C SER A 130 -34.30 -4.99 -45.89
#